data_AF-A0A822IWW4-F1
#
_entry.id   AF-A0A822IWW4-F1
#
_cell.length_a   1.000
_cell.length_b   1.000
_cell.length_c   1.000
_cell.angle_alpha   90.00
_cell.angle_beta   90.00
_cell.angle_gamma   90.00
#
_symmetry.space_group_name_H-M   'P 1'
#
loop_
_entity.id
_entity.type
_entity.pdbx_description
1 polymer ?
#
loop_
_entity_poly.entity_id
_entity_poly.type
_entity_poly.pdbx_seq_one_letter_code
_entity_poly.pdbx_strand_id
1 'polypeptide(L)' 'MIDSNTSSFPIEPLGYTQAEFEIMLGSYRITALDAISEGIPLLGAEYFNSLKDKLSELEKLGLYKGKTSWHIPVAAMG' A
#
# COMPACT_ATOMS: atom_id res chain seq x y z
N MET A 1 18.11 -12.98 -23.34
CA MET A 1 17.88 -12.97 -21.89
C MET A 1 18.24 -11.58 -21.42
N ILE A 2 17.33 -10.86 -20.77
CA ILE A 2 17.60 -9.53 -20.23
C ILE A 2 17.78 -9.73 -18.74
N ASP A 3 19.01 -9.58 -18.28
CA ASP A 3 19.37 -9.64 -16.87
C ASP A 3 18.86 -8.36 -16.18
N SER A 4 17.72 -8.46 -15.48
CA SER A 4 17.04 -7.32 -14.84
C SER A 4 17.73 -6.76 -13.58
N ASN A 5 19.04 -6.92 -13.41
CA ASN A 5 19.73 -6.57 -12.17
C ASN A 5 21.00 -5.73 -12.39
N THR A 6 20.85 -4.59 -13.05
CA THR A 6 21.89 -3.55 -13.05
C THR A 6 21.28 -2.17 -12.83
N SER A 7 20.47 -2.02 -11.78
CA SER A 7 20.21 -0.69 -11.23
C SER A 7 21.31 -0.39 -10.21
N SER A 8 22.20 0.53 -10.57
CA SER A 8 23.26 1.10 -9.72
C SER A 8 22.71 2.01 -8.59
N PHE A 9 21.51 1.71 -8.10
CA PHE A 9 20.87 2.38 -6.99
C PHE A 9 20.87 1.43 -5.79
N PRO A 10 21.27 1.87 -4.59
CA PRO A 10 21.22 1.07 -3.36
C PRO A 10 19.78 0.97 -2.84
N ILE A 11 18.83 0.71 -3.73
CA ILE A 11 17.42 0.57 -3.42
C ILE A 11 17.06 -0.86 -3.78
N GLU A 12 17.10 -1.74 -2.79
CA GLU A 12 16.59 -3.09 -2.94
C GLU A 12 15.06 -2.99 -3.15
N PRO A 13 14.53 -3.47 -4.28
CA PRO A 13 13.09 -3.48 -4.48
C PRO A 13 12.47 -4.48 -3.48
N LEU A 14 11.76 -3.95 -2.48
CA LEU A 14 10.96 -4.75 -1.56
C LEU A 14 9.71 -5.23 -2.31
N GLY A 15 9.78 -6.47 -2.81
CA GLY A 15 8.65 -7.18 -3.37
C GLY A 15 7.84 -7.85 -2.26
N TYR A 16 6.53 -7.64 -2.26
CA TYR A 16 5.59 -8.36 -1.41
C TYR A 16 4.69 -9.23 -2.27
N THR A 17 4.33 -10.42 -1.78
CA THR A 17 3.22 -11.16 -2.37
C THR A 17 1.90 -10.41 -2.14
N GLN A 18 0.87 -10.72 -2.92
CA GLN A 18 -0.46 -10.11 -2.75
C GLN A 18 -0.99 -10.32 -1.32
N ALA A 19 -0.86 -11.54 -0.79
CA ALA A 19 -1.30 -11.87 0.57
C ALA A 19 -0.57 -11.04 1.64
N GLU A 20 0.75 -10.90 1.52
CA GLU A 20 1.53 -10.07 2.46
C GLU A 20 1.10 -8.60 2.37
N PHE A 21 0.89 -8.09 1.16
CA PHE A 21 0.47 -6.71 0.96
C PHE A 21 -0.92 -6.44 1.54
N GLU A 22 -1.86 -7.38 1.39
CA GLU A 22 -3.18 -7.28 2.01
C GLU A 22 -3.12 -7.31 3.54
N ILE A 23 -2.26 -8.15 4.12
CA ILE A 23 -2.01 -8.16 5.58
C ILE A 23 -1.43 -6.81 6.03
N MET A 24 -0.49 -6.25 5.27
CA MET A 24 0.09 -4.94 5.56
C MET A 24 -0.96 -3.83 5.51
N LEU A 25 -1.86 -3.85 4.53
CA LEU A 25 -2.97 -2.92 4.42
C LEU A 25 -3.93 -3.04 5.60
N GLY A 26 -4.33 -4.27 5.96
CA GLY A 26 -5.20 -4.53 7.11
C GLY A 26 -4.57 -4.18 8.46
N SER A 27 -3.23 -4.23 8.54
CA SER A 27 -2.46 -3.82 9.73
C SER A 27 -2.13 -2.32 9.75
N TYR A 28 -2.71 -1.53 8.84
CA TYR A 28 -2.46 -0.09 8.71
C TYR A 28 -0.97 0.27 8.55
N ARG A 29 -0.19 -0.59 7.87
CA ARG A 29 1.22 -0.27 7.60
C ARG A 29 1.30 0.91 6.66
N ILE A 30 2.03 1.94 7.10
CA ILE A 30 2.22 3.21 6.38
C ILE A 30 2.69 2.97 4.94
N THR A 31 3.63 2.05 4.73
CA THR A 31 4.15 1.74 3.38
C THR A 31 3.09 1.20 2.44
N ALA A 32 2.15 0.39 2.91
CA ALA A 32 1.05 -0.12 2.10
C ALA A 32 0.02 0.97 1.81
N LEU A 33 -0.31 1.78 2.83
CA LEU A 33 -1.23 2.91 2.69
C LEU A 33 -0.71 3.95 1.69
N ASP A 34 0.56 4.33 1.80
CA ASP A 34 1.20 5.27 0.86
C ASP A 34 1.34 4.66 -0.55
N ALA A 35 1.68 3.37 -0.65
CA ALA A 35 1.76 2.70 -1.95
C ALA A 35 0.41 2.65 -2.69
N ILE A 36 -0.73 2.54 -2.00
CA ILE A 36 -2.05 2.57 -2.66
C ILE A 36 -2.51 4.01 -2.91
N SER A 37 -2.22 4.92 -1.97
CA SER A 37 -2.63 6.33 -2.04
C SER A 37 -1.91 7.08 -3.16
N GLU A 38 -0.59 6.91 -3.29
CA GLU A 38 0.25 7.65 -4.23
C GLU A 38 0.89 6.78 -5.31
N GLY A 39 0.85 5.46 -5.15
CA GLY A 39 1.48 4.55 -6.11
C GLY A 39 0.74 4.48 -7.44
N ILE A 40 1.49 4.10 -8.47
CA ILE A 40 1.01 3.92 -9.84
C ILE A 40 0.99 2.41 -10.12
N PRO A 41 -0.15 1.84 -10.57
CA PRO A 41 -0.20 0.44 -10.93
C PRO A 41 0.64 0.19 -12.18
N LEU A 42 1.67 -0.66 -12.06
CA LEU A 42 2.52 -1.04 -13.19
C LEU A 42 1.90 -2.18 -14.01
N LEU A 43 1.24 -3.15 -13.33
CA LEU A 43 0.55 -4.29 -13.92
C LEU A 43 -0.65 -4.66 -13.02
N GLY A 44 -1.78 -5.06 -13.61
CA GLY A 44 -2.96 -5.53 -12.85
C GLY A 44 -3.81 -4.41 -12.23
N ALA A 45 -4.32 -3.50 -13.06
CA ALA A 45 -5.17 -2.38 -12.62
C ALA A 45 -6.40 -2.83 -11.83
N GLU A 46 -6.97 -4.00 -12.13
CA GLU A 46 -8.10 -4.57 -11.39
C GLU A 46 -7.73 -4.86 -9.92
N TYR A 47 -6.57 -5.50 -9.68
CA TYR A 47 -6.09 -5.76 -8.33
C TYR A 47 -5.82 -4.46 -7.57
N PHE A 48 -5.19 -3.48 -8.23
CA PHE A 48 -4.95 -2.18 -7.64
C PHE A 48 -6.24 -1.40 -7.32
N ASN A 49 -7.26 -1.50 -8.18
CA ASN A 49 -8.56 -0.90 -7.93
C ASN A 49 -9.24 -1.54 -6.71
N SER A 50 -9.20 -2.87 -6.57
CA SER A 50 -9.70 -3.55 -5.37
C SER A 50 -8.98 -3.10 -4.10
N LEU A 51 -7.67 -2.83 -4.16
CA LEU A 51 -6.92 -2.27 -3.02
C LEU A 51 -7.32 -0.82 -2.71
N LYS A 52 -7.60 -0.01 -3.73
CA LYS A 52 -8.15 1.35 -3.56
C LYS A 52 -9.55 1.33 -2.96
N ASP A 53 -10.39 0.39 -3.35
CA ASP A 53 -11.72 0.23 -2.76
C ASP A 53 -11.60 -0.12 -1.28
N LYS A 54 -10.73 -1.08 -0.92
CA LYS A 54 -10.41 -1.38 0.49
C LYS A 54 -9.89 -0.14 1.24
N LEU A 55 -8.99 0.63 0.65
CA LEU A 55 -8.49 1.87 1.26
C LEU A 55 -9.64 2.86 1.49
N SER A 56 -10.53 3.03 0.51
CA SER A 56 -11.70 3.91 0.64
C SER A 56 -12.67 3.45 1.72
N GLU A 57 -12.83 2.13 1.91
CA GLU A 57 -13.59 1.59 3.03
C GLU A 57 -12.94 1.92 4.38
N LEU A 58 -11.62 1.78 4.48
CA LEU A 58 -10.89 2.19 5.69
C LEU A 58 -11.03 3.69 5.94
N GLU A 59 -11.01 4.51 4.88
CA GLU A 59 -11.22 5.96 5.00
C GLU A 59 -12.62 6.30 5.53
N LYS A 60 -13.66 5.59 5.08
CA LYS A 60 -15.02 5.72 5.61
C LYS A 60 -15.13 5.30 7.08
N LEU A 61 -14.29 4.37 7.53
CA LEU A 61 -14.18 3.96 8.93
C LEU A 61 -13.43 5.00 9.79
N GLY A 62 -12.86 6.03 9.17
CA GLY A 62 -12.18 7.13 9.85
C GLY A 62 -10.65 7.12 9.71
N LEU A 63 -10.11 6.28 8.82
CA LEU A 63 -8.71 6.41 8.39
C LEU A 63 -8.56 7.69 7.56
N TYR A 64 -7.55 8.51 7.82
CA TYR A 64 -7.24 9.61 6.92
C TYR A 64 -5.75 9.90 6.86
N LYS A 65 -5.30 10.35 5.69
CA LYS A 65 -3.93 10.82 5.48
C LYS A 65 -3.82 12.28 5.92
N GLY A 66 -3.07 12.52 6.99
CA GLY A 66 -2.65 13.85 7.40
C GLY A 66 -1.45 14.34 6.56
N LYS A 67 -0.94 15.53 6.87
CA LYS A 67 0.16 16.15 6.12
C LYS A 67 1.48 15.34 6.19
N THR A 68 1.69 14.60 7.29
CA THR A 68 2.95 13.89 7.58
C THR A 68 2.73 12.51 8.19
N SER A 69 1.48 12.07 8.36
CA SER A 69 1.15 10.86 9.11
C SER A 69 -0.22 10.31 8.71
N TRP A 70 -0.39 9.00 8.87
CA TRP A 70 -1.69 8.36 8.79
C TRP A 70 -2.38 8.37 10.15
N HIS A 71 -3.64 8.76 10.18
CA HIS A 71 -4.47 8.77 11.37
C HIS A 71 -5.43 7.59 11.32
N ILE A 72 -5.22 6.63 12.21
CA ILE A 72 -6.01 5.40 12.30
C ILE A 72 -7.18 5.67 13.27
N PRO A 73 -8.42 5.29 12.92
CA PRO A 73 -9.55 5.47 13.80
C PRO A 73 -9.39 4.59 15.05
N VAL A 74 -9.77 5.12 16.22
CA VAL A 74 -9.66 4.40 17.51
C VAL A 74 -10.43 3.07 17.47
N ALA A 75 -11.52 2.99 16.69
CA ALA A 75 -12.29 1.77 16.47
C ALA A 75 -11.51 0.64 15.78
N ALA A 76 -10.41 0.95 15.09
CA ALA A 76 -9.53 -0.02 14.44
C ALA A 76 -8.33 -0.45 15.29
N MET A 77 -8.14 0.15 16.48
CA MET A 77 -7.09 -0.22 17.43
C MET A 77 -7.58 -1.20 18.52
N GLY A 78 -8.75 -1.82 18.32
CA GLY A 78 -9.38 -2.77 19.26
C GLY A 78 -9.24 -4.22 18.82
#